data_AF-A0A7Z0LK02-F1
#
_entry.id   AF-A0A7Z0LK02-F1
#
_cell.length_a   1.000
_cell.length_b   1.000
_cell.length_c   1.000
_cell.angle_alpha   90.00
_cell.angle_beta   90.00
_cell.angle_gamma   90.00
#
_symmetry.space_group_name_H-M   'P 1'
#
loop_
_entity.id
_entity.type
_entity.pdbx_description
1 polymer ?
#
loop_
_entity_poly.entity_id
_entity_poly.type
_entity_poly.pdbx_seq_one_letter_code
_entity_poly.pdbx_strand_id
1 'polypeptide(L)'
;MQVFVSGLGEAAYRQWRAAFASQSTVECQPFATFCEQALHHHAQADEDAVWVWFYRAPWQEVLDAEGASEAALAEWQHQQRDVLAMRRHLRGRLWLVNADRAPMAELPQALGIPTIAEDVEQSSPPENRADDSASTSNVALPGLFAQAAPKAWELYEMLEAAAWLPEGEPEFRAQLPTPQPAAFHALLDQLKQARRLPEAQAQLATLESRLAETRSQLAETKSQLSEMGQERDQALAAAKVEKQELSEESDLLLAQLHQVQEELEKQFLDGKAHQESAKIQLDEHTQRITALTQKLEQAKAKQAELSTELEKSRQAHKQAETAHAALKAEHQKLKLHQEQQQAQSSQALTQANTRQAELTQSLEASRKALADSEAEQTGLAEENDLLLAQLHQVQEELERYYLANQEFQNGIKASEATLHRARHVISKMAAQVHGTA
;
A
#
# COMPACT_ATOMS: atom_id res chain seq x y z
N MET A 1 -34.64 -100.03 -53.96
CA MET A 1 -34.30 -100.69 -52.68
C MET A 1 -34.27 -99.62 -51.60
N GLN A 2 -35.16 -99.71 -50.62
CA GLN A 2 -35.15 -98.82 -49.46
C GLN A 2 -34.30 -99.47 -48.36
N VAL A 3 -33.38 -98.72 -47.77
CA VAL A 3 -32.50 -99.23 -46.70
C VAL A 3 -32.78 -98.47 -45.43
N PHE A 4 -33.34 -99.20 -44.46
CA PHE A 4 -33.66 -98.67 -43.14
C PHE A 4 -32.55 -99.03 -42.16
N VAL A 5 -32.09 -98.06 -41.40
CA VAL A 5 -30.95 -98.22 -40.49
C VAL A 5 -31.35 -97.85 -39.07
N SER A 6 -30.91 -98.62 -38.08
CA SER A 6 -31.10 -98.30 -36.67
C SER A 6 -30.02 -98.96 -35.81
N GLY A 7 -29.96 -98.61 -34.52
CA GLY A 7 -29.12 -99.25 -33.51
C GLY A 7 -27.78 -98.56 -33.25
N LEU A 8 -27.50 -97.44 -33.94
CA LEU A 8 -26.41 -96.54 -33.61
C LEU A 8 -26.90 -95.35 -32.78
N GLY A 9 -26.10 -94.91 -31.82
CA GLY A 9 -26.26 -93.58 -31.22
C GLY A 9 -26.08 -92.46 -32.26
N GLU A 10 -26.63 -91.28 -32.00
CA GLU A 10 -26.65 -90.16 -32.96
C GLU A 10 -25.25 -89.80 -33.49
N ALA A 11 -24.23 -89.83 -32.61
CA ALA A 11 -22.85 -89.56 -32.99
C ALA A 11 -22.25 -90.63 -33.92
N ALA A 12 -22.45 -91.92 -33.60
CA ALA A 12 -21.98 -93.04 -34.42
C ALA A 12 -22.69 -93.09 -35.77
N TYR A 13 -24.00 -92.81 -35.79
CA TYR A 13 -24.77 -92.70 -37.03
C TYR A 13 -24.25 -91.57 -37.93
N ARG A 14 -23.90 -90.40 -37.38
CA ARG A 14 -23.33 -89.29 -38.17
C ARG A 14 -22.01 -89.68 -38.84
N GLN A 15 -21.13 -90.38 -38.10
CA GLN A 15 -19.87 -90.88 -38.65
C GLN A 15 -20.12 -91.92 -39.75
N TRP A 16 -21.06 -92.84 -39.53
CA TRP A 16 -21.43 -93.87 -40.49
C TRP A 16 -22.09 -93.29 -41.76
N ARG A 17 -23.01 -92.33 -41.59
CA ARG A 17 -23.73 -91.66 -42.70
C ARG A 17 -22.77 -90.94 -43.64
N ALA A 18 -21.66 -90.42 -43.13
CA ALA A 18 -20.66 -89.73 -43.96
C ALA A 18 -20.06 -90.63 -45.05
N ALA A 19 -20.13 -91.97 -44.90
CA ALA A 19 -19.67 -92.93 -45.90
C ALA A 19 -20.68 -93.18 -47.05
N PHE A 20 -21.91 -92.67 -46.95
CA PHE A 20 -22.96 -92.88 -47.96
C PHE A 20 -23.09 -91.70 -48.91
N ALA A 21 -23.42 -91.98 -50.17
CA ALA A 21 -23.71 -90.95 -51.15
C ALA A 21 -24.91 -90.09 -50.72
N SER A 22 -24.83 -88.77 -50.94
CA SER A 22 -25.84 -87.78 -50.55
C SER A 22 -27.26 -88.03 -51.12
N GLN A 23 -27.39 -88.92 -52.10
CA GLN A 23 -28.66 -89.24 -52.77
C GLN A 23 -29.37 -90.48 -52.23
N SER A 24 -28.79 -91.23 -51.28
CA SER A 24 -29.45 -92.40 -50.69
C SER A 24 -30.36 -91.98 -49.51
N THR A 25 -31.64 -92.37 -49.55
CA THR A 25 -32.58 -92.20 -48.43
C THR A 25 -32.28 -93.23 -47.33
N VAL A 26 -31.15 -93.06 -46.65
CA VAL A 26 -30.82 -93.86 -45.48
C VAL A 26 -31.34 -93.13 -44.25
N GLU A 27 -32.49 -93.55 -43.75
CA GLU A 27 -33.10 -92.98 -42.55
C GLU A 27 -32.65 -93.75 -41.31
N CYS A 28 -32.03 -93.05 -40.35
CA CYS A 28 -31.85 -93.59 -39.01
C CYS A 28 -33.14 -93.45 -38.22
N GLN A 29 -33.63 -94.54 -37.67
CA GLN A 29 -34.86 -94.53 -36.89
C GLN A 29 -34.59 -94.92 -35.44
N PRO A 30 -35.40 -94.44 -34.49
CA PRO A 30 -35.41 -94.98 -33.13
C PRO A 30 -35.79 -96.46 -33.14
N PHE A 31 -35.27 -97.23 -32.18
CA PHE A 31 -35.51 -98.68 -32.06
C PHE A 31 -36.99 -99.07 -32.18
N ALA A 32 -37.88 -98.39 -31.45
CA ALA A 32 -39.31 -98.69 -31.48
C ALA A 32 -39.91 -98.52 -32.88
N THR A 33 -39.59 -97.41 -33.56
CA THR A 33 -40.06 -97.12 -34.91
C THR A 33 -39.50 -98.12 -35.93
N PHE A 34 -38.22 -98.47 -35.80
CA PHE A 34 -37.56 -99.45 -36.66
C PHE A 34 -38.26 -100.82 -36.58
N CYS A 35 -38.53 -101.31 -35.36
CA CYS A 35 -39.19 -102.60 -35.17
C CYS A 35 -40.64 -102.61 -35.70
N GLU A 36 -41.40 -101.54 -35.46
CA GLU A 36 -42.78 -101.42 -35.95
C GLU A 36 -42.84 -101.41 -37.48
N GLN A 37 -41.99 -100.60 -38.13
CA GLN A 37 -41.96 -100.51 -39.59
C GLN A 37 -41.46 -101.81 -40.23
N ALA A 38 -40.44 -102.44 -39.67
CA ALA A 38 -39.90 -103.69 -40.21
C ALA A 38 -40.95 -104.82 -40.21
N LEU A 39 -41.73 -104.93 -39.14
CA LEU A 39 -42.84 -105.89 -39.05
C LEU A 39 -44.00 -105.52 -39.98
N HIS A 40 -44.27 -104.22 -40.15
CA HIS A 40 -45.32 -103.74 -41.05
C HIS A 40 -45.01 -104.05 -42.53
N HIS A 41 -43.80 -103.70 -43.01
CA HIS A 41 -43.36 -104.02 -44.37
C HIS A 41 -43.30 -105.53 -44.62
N HIS A 42 -42.90 -106.31 -43.62
CA HIS A 42 -42.95 -107.77 -43.69
C HIS A 42 -44.38 -108.29 -43.92
N ALA A 43 -45.36 -107.75 -43.20
CA ALA A 43 -46.77 -108.12 -43.36
C ALA A 43 -47.34 -107.73 -44.73
N GLN A 44 -46.83 -106.65 -45.33
CA GLN A 44 -47.20 -106.21 -46.67
C GLN A 44 -46.49 -106.93 -47.81
N ALA A 45 -45.60 -107.88 -47.50
CA ALA A 45 -44.78 -108.61 -48.47
C ALA A 45 -43.96 -107.68 -49.39
N ASP A 46 -43.52 -106.54 -48.87
CA ASP A 46 -42.59 -105.67 -49.60
C ASP A 46 -41.22 -106.35 -49.69
N GLU A 47 -40.84 -106.76 -50.90
CA GLU A 47 -39.60 -107.50 -51.18
C GLU A 47 -38.39 -106.57 -51.36
N ASP A 48 -38.61 -105.26 -51.58
CA ASP A 48 -37.56 -104.29 -51.94
C ASP A 48 -36.93 -103.56 -50.74
N ALA A 49 -37.39 -103.86 -49.52
CA ALA A 49 -36.90 -103.25 -48.27
C ALA A 49 -35.81 -104.11 -47.60
N VAL A 50 -34.65 -103.50 -47.36
CA VAL A 50 -33.53 -104.10 -46.60
C VAL A 50 -33.37 -103.36 -45.27
N TRP A 51 -33.27 -104.12 -44.19
CA TRP A 51 -33.18 -103.59 -42.84
C TRP A 51 -31.78 -103.86 -42.30
N VAL A 52 -31.13 -102.83 -41.77
CA VAL A 52 -29.79 -102.94 -41.19
C VAL A 52 -29.84 -102.49 -39.74
N TRP A 53 -29.54 -103.41 -38.85
CA TRP A 53 -29.39 -103.13 -37.43
C TRP A 53 -27.92 -103.13 -37.05
N PHE A 54 -27.45 -101.98 -36.60
CA PHE A 54 -26.14 -101.87 -35.99
C PHE A 54 -26.23 -102.22 -34.52
N TYR A 55 -25.29 -103.02 -34.06
CA TYR A 55 -25.07 -103.23 -32.64
C TYR A 55 -23.62 -102.96 -32.31
N ARG A 56 -23.38 -102.64 -31.04
CA ARG A 56 -22.05 -102.49 -30.47
C ARG A 56 -21.87 -103.48 -29.35
N ALA A 57 -20.61 -103.69 -28.98
CA ALA A 57 -20.30 -104.52 -27.85
C ALA A 57 -20.92 -103.93 -26.56
N PRO A 58 -21.47 -104.77 -25.66
CA PRO A 58 -22.20 -104.27 -24.49
C PRO A 58 -21.33 -103.48 -23.50
N TRP A 59 -20.01 -103.68 -23.51
CA TRP A 59 -19.09 -102.87 -22.70
C TRP A 59 -18.84 -101.47 -23.29
N GLN A 60 -18.92 -101.30 -24.61
CA GLN A 60 -18.79 -99.98 -25.25
C GLN A 60 -20.05 -99.14 -24.99
N GLU A 61 -21.22 -99.76 -25.06
CA GLU A 61 -22.49 -99.10 -24.73
C GLU A 61 -22.56 -98.63 -23.28
N VAL A 62 -21.98 -99.40 -22.36
CA VAL A 62 -21.89 -99.01 -20.95
C VAL A 62 -20.87 -97.87 -20.73
N LEU A 63 -19.82 -97.79 -21.53
CA LEU A 63 -18.83 -96.71 -21.45
C LEU A 63 -19.39 -95.37 -21.98
N ASP A 64 -20.18 -95.43 -23.04
CA ASP A 64 -20.73 -94.23 -23.68
C ASP A 64 -22.00 -93.71 -22.99
N ALA A 65 -22.65 -94.52 -22.14
CA ALA A 65 -23.79 -94.10 -21.38
C ALA A 65 -23.41 -93.07 -20.29
N GLU A 66 -23.92 -91.83 -20.40
CA GLU A 66 -23.73 -90.75 -19.42
C GLU A 66 -24.44 -90.98 -18.05
N GLY A 67 -24.76 -92.23 -17.69
CA GLY A 67 -25.64 -92.56 -16.56
C GLY A 67 -25.39 -93.92 -15.91
N ALA A 68 -26.44 -94.46 -15.24
CA ALA A 68 -26.34 -95.72 -14.51
C ALA A 68 -26.12 -96.90 -15.47
N SER A 69 -24.91 -97.48 -15.41
CA SER A 69 -24.45 -98.58 -16.27
C SER A 69 -25.40 -99.78 -16.33
N GLU A 70 -26.13 -100.07 -15.24
CA GLU A 70 -27.07 -101.20 -15.18
C GLU A 70 -28.33 -100.98 -16.03
N ALA A 71 -28.88 -99.76 -16.06
CA ALA A 71 -30.08 -99.45 -16.82
C ALA A 71 -29.80 -99.48 -18.34
N ALA A 72 -28.68 -98.88 -18.75
CA ALA A 72 -28.21 -98.90 -20.13
C ALA A 72 -27.97 -100.35 -20.61
N LEU A 73 -27.36 -101.19 -19.77
CA LEU A 73 -27.13 -102.59 -20.11
C LEU A 73 -28.44 -103.40 -20.22
N ALA A 74 -29.42 -103.15 -19.34
CA ALA A 74 -30.73 -103.81 -19.40
C ALA A 74 -31.51 -103.42 -20.67
N GLU A 75 -31.47 -102.14 -21.03
CA GLU A 75 -32.07 -101.63 -22.26
C GLU A 75 -31.38 -102.24 -23.49
N TRP A 76 -30.06 -102.24 -23.53
CA TRP A 76 -29.29 -102.90 -24.60
C TRP A 76 -29.69 -104.36 -24.74
N GLN A 77 -29.75 -105.13 -23.65
CA GLN A 77 -30.17 -106.54 -23.70
C GLN A 77 -31.58 -106.72 -24.24
N HIS A 78 -32.50 -105.83 -23.90
CA HIS A 78 -33.87 -105.88 -24.39
C HIS A 78 -33.91 -105.64 -25.90
N GLN A 79 -33.29 -104.57 -26.38
CA GLN A 79 -33.24 -104.21 -27.79
C GLN A 79 -32.62 -105.34 -28.64
N GLN A 80 -31.47 -105.87 -28.21
CA GLN A 80 -30.79 -106.92 -28.98
C GLN A 80 -31.55 -108.26 -29.01
N ARG A 81 -32.29 -108.61 -27.93
CA ARG A 81 -33.16 -109.80 -27.94
C ARG A 81 -34.30 -109.66 -28.94
N ASP A 82 -34.92 -108.49 -28.98
CA ASP A 82 -36.04 -108.21 -29.86
C ASP A 82 -35.59 -108.20 -31.33
N VAL A 83 -34.41 -107.63 -31.61
CA VAL A 83 -33.79 -107.66 -32.94
C VAL A 83 -33.48 -109.09 -33.39
N LEU A 84 -32.91 -109.93 -32.51
CA LEU A 84 -32.67 -111.35 -32.82
C LEU A 84 -33.97 -112.12 -33.06
N ALA A 85 -35.02 -111.83 -32.29
CA ALA A 85 -36.34 -112.41 -32.52
C ALA A 85 -36.91 -111.96 -33.89
N MET A 86 -36.82 -110.67 -34.20
CA MET A 86 -37.24 -110.09 -35.46
C MET A 86 -36.48 -110.68 -36.66
N ARG A 87 -35.18 -110.95 -36.52
CA ARG A 87 -34.37 -111.63 -37.55
C ARG A 87 -34.95 -112.98 -37.94
N ARG A 88 -35.51 -113.74 -37.00
CA ARG A 88 -36.16 -115.03 -37.30
C ARG A 88 -37.39 -114.86 -38.21
N HIS A 89 -38.07 -113.73 -38.10
CA HIS A 89 -39.23 -113.38 -38.94
C HIS A 89 -38.81 -112.80 -40.30
N LEU A 90 -37.86 -111.86 -40.32
CA LEU A 90 -37.42 -111.17 -41.53
C LEU A 90 -36.43 -111.98 -42.38
N ARG A 91 -35.79 -113.00 -41.79
CA ARG A 91 -34.77 -113.86 -42.41
C ARG A 91 -33.62 -113.02 -43.02
N GLY A 92 -33.24 -113.27 -44.26
CA GLY A 92 -32.13 -112.59 -44.94
C GLY A 92 -32.35 -111.11 -45.26
N ARG A 93 -33.52 -110.54 -44.89
CA ARG A 93 -33.81 -109.12 -45.08
C ARG A 93 -33.33 -108.23 -43.94
N LEU A 94 -32.99 -108.81 -42.77
CA LEU A 94 -32.40 -108.09 -41.65
C LEU A 94 -30.93 -108.44 -41.49
N TRP A 95 -30.08 -107.44 -41.70
CA TRP A 95 -28.63 -107.51 -41.56
C TRP A 95 -28.26 -107.01 -40.18
N LEU A 96 -27.52 -107.82 -39.43
CA LEU A 96 -26.92 -107.40 -38.17
C LEU A 96 -25.47 -107.02 -38.45
N VAL A 97 -25.07 -105.82 -38.05
CA VAL A 97 -23.73 -105.31 -38.32
C VAL A 97 -23.11 -104.85 -37.01
N ASN A 98 -21.96 -105.42 -36.66
CA ASN A 98 -21.18 -104.91 -35.54
C ASN A 98 -20.55 -103.58 -35.94
N ALA A 99 -21.01 -102.48 -35.37
CA ALA A 99 -20.54 -101.15 -35.74
C ALA A 99 -19.06 -100.91 -35.37
N ASP A 100 -18.54 -101.63 -34.38
CA ASP A 100 -17.15 -101.51 -33.93
C ASP A 100 -16.18 -102.29 -34.82
N ARG A 101 -16.67 -103.27 -35.60
CA ARG A 101 -15.84 -104.19 -36.41
C ARG A 101 -16.09 -104.13 -37.90
N ALA A 102 -17.28 -103.70 -38.33
CA ALA A 102 -17.63 -103.72 -39.75
C ALA A 102 -16.84 -102.65 -40.52
N PRO A 103 -16.14 -103.02 -41.60
CA PRO A 103 -15.47 -102.03 -42.44
C PRO A 103 -16.53 -101.13 -43.09
N MET A 104 -16.47 -99.85 -42.75
CA MET A 104 -17.45 -98.84 -43.18
C MET A 104 -17.56 -98.72 -44.71
N ALA A 105 -16.50 -99.09 -45.45
CA ALA A 105 -16.43 -99.00 -46.90
C ALA A 105 -17.12 -100.16 -47.64
N GLU A 106 -17.20 -101.35 -47.05
CA GLU A 106 -17.65 -102.57 -47.74
C GLU A 106 -19.16 -102.81 -47.60
N LEU A 107 -19.75 -102.31 -46.50
CA LEU A 107 -21.18 -102.47 -46.26
C LEU A 107 -22.07 -101.81 -47.34
N PRO A 108 -21.81 -100.57 -47.80
CA PRO A 108 -22.58 -99.98 -48.91
C PRO A 108 -22.51 -100.85 -50.18
N GLN A 109 -21.33 -101.38 -50.49
CA GLN A 109 -21.11 -102.25 -51.65
C GLN A 109 -21.88 -103.57 -51.51
N ALA A 110 -21.88 -104.18 -50.32
CA ALA A 110 -22.64 -105.40 -50.03
C ALA A 110 -24.15 -105.19 -50.09
N LEU A 111 -24.62 -104.00 -49.72
CA LEU A 111 -26.02 -103.59 -49.83
C LEU A 111 -26.40 -103.11 -51.25
N GLY A 112 -25.47 -103.10 -52.22
CA GLY A 112 -25.73 -102.63 -53.58
C GLY A 112 -26.07 -101.14 -53.66
N ILE A 113 -25.68 -100.35 -52.65
CA ILE A 113 -25.83 -98.90 -52.65
C ILE A 113 -24.63 -98.30 -53.39
N PRO A 114 -24.83 -97.42 -54.39
CA PRO A 114 -23.72 -96.81 -55.10
C PRO A 114 -22.88 -95.96 -54.13
N THR A 115 -21.65 -96.41 -53.89
CA THR A 115 -20.62 -95.64 -53.18
C THR A 115 -20.14 -94.51 -54.08
N ILE A 116 -19.92 -93.31 -53.53
CA ILE A 116 -19.26 -92.23 -54.27
C ILE A 116 -17.80 -92.66 -54.46
N ALA A 117 -17.49 -93.24 -55.63
CA ALA A 117 -16.12 -93.46 -56.06
C ALA A 117 -15.55 -92.10 -56.54
N GLU A 118 -15.34 -91.18 -55.62
CA GLU A 118 -14.57 -89.97 -55.89
C GLU A 118 -13.26 -90.05 -55.12
N ASP A 119 -12.17 -89.94 -55.90
CA ASP A 119 -10.78 -89.55 -55.63
C ASP A 119 -10.45 -88.91 -54.26
N VAL A 120 -10.84 -89.54 -53.16
CA VAL A 120 -10.18 -89.33 -51.87
C VAL A 120 -8.89 -90.15 -51.94
N GLU A 121 -7.90 -89.57 -52.60
CA GLU A 121 -6.49 -89.90 -52.43
C GLU A 121 -6.26 -90.22 -50.95
N GLN A 122 -5.90 -91.47 -50.66
CA GLN A 122 -5.08 -91.92 -49.52
C GLN A 122 -5.00 -90.98 -48.30
N SER A 123 -6.13 -90.47 -47.81
CA SER A 123 -6.25 -90.05 -46.43
C SER A 123 -6.34 -91.38 -45.72
N SER A 124 -5.16 -91.91 -45.37
CA SER A 124 -5.01 -93.02 -44.45
C SER A 124 -6.08 -92.88 -43.38
N PRO A 125 -6.75 -93.99 -42.97
CA PRO A 125 -7.61 -93.95 -41.80
C PRO A 125 -6.83 -93.18 -40.73
N PRO A 126 -7.42 -92.20 -40.01
CA PRO A 126 -6.68 -91.41 -39.05
C PRO A 126 -5.90 -92.42 -38.22
N GLU A 127 -4.58 -92.48 -38.42
CA GLU A 127 -3.73 -93.38 -37.68
C GLU A 127 -4.06 -93.01 -36.26
N ASN A 128 -4.72 -93.94 -35.58
CA ASN A 128 -5.07 -93.84 -34.20
C ASN A 128 -3.75 -93.56 -33.48
N ARG A 129 -3.41 -92.28 -33.33
CA ARG A 129 -2.76 -91.73 -32.14
C ARG A 129 -3.77 -91.86 -31.00
N ALA A 130 -4.25 -93.07 -30.81
CA ALA A 130 -4.81 -93.53 -29.58
C ALA A 130 -3.59 -93.99 -28.82
N ASP A 131 -3.26 -93.21 -27.80
CA ASP A 131 -2.37 -93.57 -26.71
C ASP A 131 -2.36 -95.09 -26.46
N ASP A 132 -1.19 -95.67 -26.18
CA ASP A 132 -1.05 -97.07 -25.75
C ASP A 132 -1.99 -97.46 -24.57
N SER A 133 -2.61 -96.47 -23.91
CA SER A 133 -3.62 -96.61 -22.87
C SER A 133 -5.04 -96.96 -23.39
N ALA A 134 -5.42 -96.60 -24.62
CA ALA A 134 -6.73 -96.95 -25.21
C ALA A 134 -6.76 -98.41 -25.69
N SER A 135 -5.64 -98.88 -26.24
CA SER A 135 -5.45 -100.26 -26.70
C SER A 135 -5.48 -101.28 -25.55
N THR A 136 -5.04 -100.88 -24.34
CA THR A 136 -5.03 -101.74 -23.16
C THR A 136 -6.42 -101.88 -22.53
N SER A 137 -7.23 -100.82 -22.51
CA SER A 137 -8.62 -100.87 -22.04
C SER A 137 -9.51 -101.74 -22.92
N ASN A 138 -9.35 -101.69 -24.25
CA ASN A 138 -10.14 -102.49 -25.19
C ASN A 138 -9.90 -104.00 -25.08
N VAL A 139 -8.76 -104.44 -24.51
CA VAL A 139 -8.46 -105.87 -24.28
C VAL A 139 -8.93 -106.34 -22.90
N ALA A 140 -8.84 -105.49 -21.87
CA ALA A 140 -9.22 -105.86 -20.51
C ALA A 140 -10.73 -105.82 -20.26
N LEU A 141 -11.44 -104.88 -20.90
CA LEU A 141 -12.88 -104.69 -20.72
C LEU A 141 -13.72 -105.89 -21.15
N PRO A 142 -13.51 -106.52 -22.33
CA PRO A 142 -14.27 -107.70 -22.72
C PRO A 142 -14.10 -108.86 -21.73
N GLY A 143 -12.87 -109.08 -21.23
CA GLY A 143 -12.58 -110.13 -20.26
C GLY A 143 -13.25 -109.91 -18.90
N LEU A 144 -13.26 -108.67 -18.39
CA LEU A 144 -13.98 -108.32 -17.17
C LEU A 144 -15.50 -108.41 -17.37
N PHE A 145 -15.99 -107.98 -18.53
CA PHE A 145 -17.42 -107.99 -18.86
C PHE A 145 -17.97 -109.41 -19.01
N ALA A 146 -17.17 -110.32 -19.59
CA ALA A 146 -17.51 -111.74 -19.68
C ALA A 146 -17.77 -112.37 -18.30
N GLN A 147 -17.11 -111.88 -17.25
CA GLN A 147 -17.32 -112.32 -15.86
C GLN A 147 -18.47 -111.56 -15.18
N ALA A 148 -18.55 -110.25 -15.36
CA ALA A 148 -19.52 -109.39 -14.67
C ALA A 148 -20.95 -109.52 -15.22
N ALA A 149 -21.11 -109.73 -16.52
CA ALA A 149 -22.40 -109.76 -17.21
C ALA A 149 -22.49 -110.93 -18.20
N PRO A 150 -22.47 -112.19 -17.74
CA PRO A 150 -22.41 -113.36 -18.62
C PRO A 150 -23.60 -113.46 -19.59
N LYS A 151 -24.80 -113.03 -19.17
CA LYS A 151 -26.01 -113.02 -20.02
C LYS A 151 -25.93 -112.02 -21.17
N ALA A 152 -25.32 -110.87 -20.94
CA ALA A 152 -25.11 -109.87 -22.00
C ALA A 152 -24.06 -110.38 -22.99
N TRP A 153 -23.04 -111.07 -22.49
CA TRP A 153 -22.03 -111.71 -23.31
C TRP A 153 -22.61 -112.81 -24.20
N GLU A 154 -23.41 -113.73 -23.65
CA GLU A 154 -24.09 -114.77 -24.44
C GLU A 154 -24.95 -114.16 -25.56
N LEU A 155 -25.63 -113.05 -25.26
CA LEU A 155 -26.41 -112.30 -26.24
C LEU A 155 -25.52 -111.68 -27.32
N TYR A 156 -24.38 -111.11 -26.95
CA TYR A 156 -23.39 -110.59 -27.89
C TYR A 156 -22.85 -111.71 -28.80
N GLU A 157 -22.52 -112.88 -28.28
CA GLU A 157 -22.07 -114.02 -29.09
C GLU A 157 -23.16 -114.48 -30.07
N MET A 158 -24.44 -114.45 -29.66
CA MET A 158 -25.55 -114.73 -30.56
C MET A 158 -25.68 -113.67 -31.67
N LEU A 159 -25.40 -112.40 -31.38
CA LEU A 159 -25.36 -111.33 -32.39
C LEU A 159 -24.16 -111.51 -33.34
N GLU A 160 -22.97 -111.77 -32.81
CA GLU A 160 -21.75 -112.02 -33.59
C GLU A 160 -21.91 -113.22 -34.52
N ALA A 161 -22.44 -114.35 -34.02
CA ALA A 161 -22.74 -115.51 -34.85
C ALA A 161 -23.80 -115.22 -35.93
N ALA A 162 -24.62 -114.20 -35.70
CA ALA A 162 -25.67 -113.75 -36.60
C ALA A 162 -25.24 -112.61 -37.53
N ALA A 163 -24.08 -112.01 -37.30
CA ALA A 163 -23.68 -110.77 -37.95
C ALA A 163 -23.18 -110.99 -39.37
N TRP A 164 -23.32 -109.93 -40.15
CA TRP A 164 -22.63 -109.81 -41.41
C TRP A 164 -21.19 -109.36 -41.14
N LEU A 165 -20.24 -110.24 -41.48
CA LEU A 165 -18.80 -110.04 -41.33
C LEU A 165 -18.14 -110.41 -42.67
N PRO A 166 -17.71 -109.42 -43.49
CA PRO A 166 -17.18 -109.69 -44.82
C PRO A 166 -15.82 -110.41 -44.78
N GLU A 167 -14.92 -110.02 -43.88
CA GLU A 167 -13.56 -110.58 -43.75
C GLU A 167 -13.15 -110.91 -42.30
N GLY A 168 -14.11 -111.26 -41.43
CA GLY A 168 -13.84 -111.47 -40.01
C GLY A 168 -14.44 -112.74 -39.43
N GLU A 169 -13.75 -113.34 -38.46
CA GLU A 169 -14.36 -114.35 -37.58
C GLU A 169 -15.26 -113.65 -36.53
N PRO A 170 -16.44 -114.23 -36.22
CA PRO A 170 -17.28 -113.73 -35.13
C PRO A 170 -16.50 -113.76 -33.82
N GLU A 171 -16.65 -112.72 -32.99
CA GLU A 171 -15.92 -112.62 -31.73
C GLU A 171 -16.60 -113.46 -30.65
N PHE A 172 -15.91 -114.52 -30.23
CA PHE A 172 -16.37 -115.37 -29.13
C PHE A 172 -15.47 -115.25 -27.90
N ARG A 173 -16.03 -115.56 -26.72
CA ARG A 173 -15.27 -115.59 -25.46
C ARG A 173 -14.01 -116.44 -25.55
N ALA A 174 -14.07 -117.51 -26.34
CA ALA A 174 -12.97 -118.45 -26.53
C ALA A 174 -11.79 -117.85 -27.31
N GLN A 175 -12.02 -116.81 -28.11
CA GLN A 175 -10.99 -116.12 -28.90
C GLN A 175 -10.45 -114.88 -28.21
N LEU A 176 -11.02 -114.48 -27.07
CA LEU A 176 -10.53 -113.33 -26.34
C LEU A 176 -9.08 -113.57 -25.90
N PRO A 177 -8.17 -112.62 -26.17
CA PRO A 177 -6.83 -112.71 -25.63
C PRO A 177 -6.90 -112.70 -24.10
N THR A 178 -6.13 -113.58 -23.46
CA THR A 178 -6.01 -113.59 -22.00
C THR A 178 -5.55 -112.20 -21.56
N PRO A 179 -6.31 -111.51 -20.67
CA PRO A 179 -5.97 -110.15 -20.29
C PRO A 179 -4.58 -110.15 -19.65
N GLN A 180 -3.65 -109.40 -20.25
CA GLN A 180 -2.32 -109.26 -19.68
C GLN A 180 -2.41 -108.52 -18.34
N PRO A 181 -1.67 -108.94 -17.30
CA PRO A 181 -1.68 -108.25 -16.00
C PRO A 181 -1.43 -106.74 -16.11
N ALA A 182 -0.59 -106.33 -17.07
CA ALA A 182 -0.30 -104.92 -17.34
C ALA A 182 -1.55 -104.10 -17.73
N ALA A 183 -2.43 -104.65 -18.57
CA ALA A 183 -3.66 -103.97 -18.99
C ALA A 183 -4.65 -103.81 -17.82
N PHE A 184 -4.72 -104.82 -16.95
CA PHE A 184 -5.54 -104.74 -15.73
C PHE A 184 -4.99 -103.69 -14.74
N HIS A 185 -3.67 -103.63 -14.55
CA HIS A 185 -3.04 -102.60 -13.72
C HIS A 185 -3.27 -101.19 -14.28
N ALA A 186 -3.17 -101.01 -15.60
CA ALA A 186 -3.45 -99.74 -16.26
C ALA A 186 -4.89 -99.28 -16.00
N LEU A 187 -5.88 -100.18 -16.14
CA LEU A 187 -7.29 -99.87 -15.86
C LEU A 187 -7.52 -99.53 -14.37
N LEU A 188 -6.88 -100.26 -13.45
CA LEU A 188 -6.95 -99.93 -12.02
C LEU A 188 -6.34 -98.56 -11.71
N ASP A 189 -5.25 -98.18 -12.37
CA ASP A 189 -4.63 -96.88 -12.18
C ASP A 189 -5.47 -95.76 -12.78
N GLN A 190 -6.11 -95.97 -13.93
CA GLN A 190 -7.12 -95.06 -14.47
C GLN A 190 -8.30 -94.87 -13.52
N LEU A 191 -8.83 -95.94 -12.91
CA LEU A 191 -9.90 -95.84 -11.91
C LEU A 191 -9.46 -95.07 -10.66
N LYS A 192 -8.22 -95.28 -10.18
CA LYS A 192 -7.67 -94.50 -9.07
C LYS A 192 -7.52 -93.02 -9.43
N GLN A 193 -7.11 -92.70 -10.65
CA GLN A 193 -7.02 -91.33 -11.14
C GLN A 193 -8.41 -90.68 -11.25
N ALA A 194 -9.38 -91.38 -11.83
CA ALA A 194 -10.77 -90.92 -11.92
C ALA A 194 -11.36 -90.64 -10.53
N ARG A 195 -11.06 -91.48 -9.53
CA ARG A 195 -11.51 -91.26 -8.15
C ARG A 195 -10.89 -90.03 -7.48
N ARG A 196 -9.70 -89.61 -7.91
CA ARG A 196 -9.02 -88.39 -7.41
C ARG A 196 -9.50 -87.12 -8.12
N LEU A 197 -10.19 -87.24 -9.25
CA LEU A 197 -10.66 -86.08 -10.03
C LEU A 197 -11.59 -85.15 -9.23
N PRO A 198 -12.59 -85.63 -8.47
CA PRO A 198 -13.46 -84.74 -7.68
C PRO A 198 -12.69 -83.98 -6.60
N GLU A 199 -11.68 -84.61 -6.00
CA GLU A 199 -10.82 -83.98 -5.00
C GLU A 199 -9.98 -82.86 -5.63
N ALA A 200 -9.39 -83.10 -6.80
CA ALA A 200 -8.67 -82.09 -7.56
C ALA A 200 -9.58 -80.92 -7.99
N GLN A 201 -10.83 -81.21 -8.40
CA GLN A 201 -11.82 -80.19 -8.74
C GLN A 201 -12.21 -79.34 -7.51
N ALA A 202 -12.37 -79.96 -6.34
CA ALA A 202 -12.64 -79.23 -5.10
C ALA A 202 -11.44 -78.34 -4.68
N GLN A 203 -10.21 -78.81 -4.88
CA GLN A 203 -9.00 -78.02 -4.65
C GLN A 203 -8.91 -76.83 -5.62
N LEU A 204 -9.25 -77.02 -6.90
CA LEU A 204 -9.30 -75.91 -7.85
C LEU A 204 -10.36 -74.87 -7.46
N ALA A 205 -11.57 -75.28 -7.09
CA ALA A 205 -12.62 -74.37 -6.66
C ALA A 205 -12.23 -73.56 -5.40
N THR A 206 -11.52 -74.18 -4.45
CA THR A 206 -11.02 -73.46 -3.27
C THR A 206 -9.90 -72.47 -3.60
N LEU A 207 -9.01 -72.81 -4.53
CA LEU A 207 -7.99 -71.87 -5.02
C LEU A 207 -8.61 -70.70 -5.79
N GLU A 208 -9.62 -70.95 -6.62
CA GLU A 208 -10.36 -69.91 -7.35
C GLU A 208 -11.05 -68.93 -6.40
N SER A 209 -11.69 -69.43 -5.34
CA SER A 209 -12.30 -68.60 -4.29
C SER A 209 -11.26 -67.70 -3.59
N ARG A 210 -10.09 -68.26 -3.23
CA ARG A 210 -9.00 -67.50 -2.62
C ARG A 210 -8.40 -66.45 -3.56
N LEU A 211 -8.30 -66.76 -4.86
CA LEU A 211 -7.90 -65.78 -5.89
C LEU A 211 -8.92 -64.66 -6.05
N ALA A 212 -10.22 -64.95 -5.95
CA ALA A 212 -11.26 -63.93 -5.99
C ALA A 212 -11.18 -63.00 -4.77
N GLU A 213 -10.97 -63.55 -3.57
CA GLU A 213 -10.84 -62.77 -2.33
C GLU A 213 -9.63 -61.83 -2.36
N THR A 214 -8.46 -62.34 -2.75
CA THR A 214 -7.24 -61.52 -2.88
C THR A 214 -7.38 -60.43 -3.95
N ARG A 215 -8.08 -60.69 -5.05
CA ARG A 215 -8.41 -59.67 -6.06
C ARG A 215 -9.32 -58.58 -5.50
N SER A 216 -10.31 -58.95 -4.68
CA SER A 216 -11.19 -57.98 -4.01
C SER A 216 -10.42 -57.09 -3.05
N GLN A 217 -9.54 -57.66 -2.21
CA GLN A 217 -8.69 -56.91 -1.28
C GLN A 217 -7.73 -55.96 -2.02
N LEU A 218 -7.17 -56.40 -3.16
CA LEU A 218 -6.31 -55.55 -3.98
C LEU A 218 -7.10 -54.39 -4.62
N ALA A 219 -8.35 -54.60 -5.02
CA ALA A 219 -9.20 -53.55 -5.55
C ALA A 219 -9.55 -52.51 -4.48
N GLU A 220 -9.90 -52.96 -3.26
CA GLU A 220 -10.22 -52.10 -2.13
C GLU A 220 -9.03 -51.24 -1.70
N THR A 221 -7.85 -51.85 -1.53
CA THR A 221 -6.61 -51.12 -1.19
C THR A 221 -6.21 -50.11 -2.26
N LYS A 222 -6.42 -50.43 -3.55
CA LYS A 222 -6.20 -49.45 -4.64
C LYS A 222 -7.17 -48.28 -4.58
N SER A 223 -8.45 -48.52 -4.24
CA SER A 223 -9.43 -47.45 -4.08
C SER A 223 -9.04 -46.50 -2.94
N GLN A 224 -8.70 -47.06 -1.78
CA GLN A 224 -8.26 -46.28 -0.60
C GLN A 224 -7.00 -45.45 -0.91
N LEU A 225 -6.04 -46.02 -1.63
CA LEU A 225 -4.79 -45.32 -1.98
C LEU A 225 -5.04 -44.19 -3.01
N SER A 226 -6.00 -44.37 -3.91
CA SER A 226 -6.46 -43.32 -4.82
C SER A 226 -7.17 -42.18 -4.09
N GLU A 227 -8.04 -42.50 -3.14
CA GLU A 227 -8.74 -41.49 -2.31
C GLU A 227 -7.76 -40.68 -1.48
N MET A 228 -6.83 -41.34 -0.77
CA MET A 228 -5.76 -40.64 -0.04
C MET A 228 -4.88 -39.79 -0.96
N GLY A 229 -4.63 -40.26 -2.19
CA GLY A 229 -3.90 -39.49 -3.20
C GLY A 229 -4.62 -38.19 -3.57
N GLN A 230 -5.94 -38.26 -3.81
CA GLN A 230 -6.77 -37.10 -4.11
C GLN A 230 -6.87 -36.13 -2.94
N GLU A 231 -7.06 -36.63 -1.71
CA GLU A 231 -7.09 -35.79 -0.51
C GLU A 231 -5.78 -35.05 -0.29
N ARG A 232 -4.64 -35.74 -0.47
CA ARG A 232 -3.31 -35.13 -0.36
C ARG A 232 -3.11 -34.05 -1.42
N ASP A 233 -3.53 -34.29 -2.65
CA ASP A 233 -3.37 -33.33 -3.74
C ASP A 233 -4.31 -32.12 -3.56
N GLN A 234 -5.52 -32.31 -3.03
CA GLN A 234 -6.42 -31.23 -2.60
C GLN A 234 -5.83 -30.40 -1.46
N ALA A 235 -5.27 -31.05 -0.43
CA ALA A 235 -4.60 -30.37 0.68
C ALA A 235 -3.39 -29.56 0.21
N LEU A 236 -2.60 -30.09 -0.73
CA LEU A 236 -1.48 -29.36 -1.35
C LEU A 236 -1.96 -28.17 -2.19
N ALA A 237 -3.08 -28.29 -2.89
CA ALA A 237 -3.67 -27.17 -3.63
C ALA A 237 -4.16 -26.07 -2.67
N ALA A 238 -4.88 -26.44 -1.61
CA ALA A 238 -5.35 -25.50 -0.59
C ALA A 238 -4.19 -24.77 0.11
N ALA A 239 -3.15 -25.50 0.52
CA ALA A 239 -1.96 -24.91 1.15
C ALA A 239 -1.19 -23.96 0.21
N LYS A 240 -1.22 -24.20 -1.11
CA LYS A 240 -0.62 -23.28 -2.09
C LYS A 240 -1.41 -21.97 -2.20
N VAL A 241 -2.74 -22.06 -2.20
CA VAL A 241 -3.62 -20.87 -2.22
C VAL A 241 -3.40 -20.05 -0.95
N GLU A 242 -3.44 -20.68 0.22
CA GLU A 242 -3.20 -20.00 1.50
C GLU A 242 -1.81 -19.33 1.55
N LYS A 243 -0.77 -20.01 1.06
CA LYS A 243 0.58 -19.41 0.97
C LYS A 243 0.61 -18.20 0.03
N GLN A 244 -0.14 -18.24 -1.07
CA GLN A 244 -0.22 -17.13 -2.00
C GLN A 244 -0.97 -15.95 -1.38
N GLU A 245 -2.11 -16.19 -0.74
CA GLU A 245 -2.87 -15.17 0.00
C GLU A 245 -2.01 -14.52 1.09
N LEU A 246 -1.30 -15.32 1.90
CA LEU A 246 -0.36 -14.79 2.91
C LEU A 246 0.79 -13.98 2.29
N SER A 247 1.25 -14.35 1.10
CA SER A 247 2.28 -13.58 0.38
C SER A 247 1.72 -12.24 -0.09
N GLU A 248 0.53 -12.23 -0.67
CA GLU A 248 -0.15 -11.02 -1.14
C GLU A 248 -0.49 -10.08 0.02
N GLU A 249 -0.94 -10.62 1.16
CA GLU A 249 -1.15 -9.86 2.40
C GLU A 249 0.16 -9.29 2.94
N SER A 250 1.24 -10.08 2.95
CA SER A 250 2.57 -9.62 3.37
C SER A 250 3.07 -8.48 2.48
N ASP A 251 2.92 -8.60 1.17
CA ASP A 251 3.31 -7.55 0.21
C ASP A 251 2.48 -6.28 0.39
N LEU A 252 1.17 -6.42 0.64
CA LEU A 252 0.28 -5.29 0.93
C LEU A 252 0.68 -4.58 2.23
N LEU A 253 0.98 -5.32 3.30
CA LEU A 253 1.44 -4.76 4.58
C LEU A 253 2.78 -4.03 4.43
N LEU A 254 3.70 -4.58 3.63
CA LEU A 254 4.97 -3.93 3.27
C LEU A 254 4.72 -2.61 2.53
N ALA A 255 3.81 -2.59 1.56
CA ALA A 255 3.44 -1.37 0.84
C ALA A 255 2.81 -0.31 1.77
N GLN A 256 1.93 -0.73 2.68
CA GLN A 256 1.34 0.17 3.68
C GLN A 256 2.41 0.74 4.64
N LEU A 257 3.38 -0.08 5.07
CA LEU A 257 4.49 0.36 5.91
C LEU A 257 5.34 1.42 5.19
N HIS A 258 5.65 1.20 3.90
CA HIS A 258 6.38 2.17 3.08
C HIS A 258 5.62 3.49 2.97
N GLN A 259 4.30 3.45 2.75
CA GLN A 259 3.49 4.67 2.72
C GLN A 259 3.54 5.42 4.05
N VAL A 260 3.40 4.72 5.19
CA VAL A 260 3.49 5.35 6.51
C VAL A 260 4.89 5.94 6.73
N GLN A 261 5.96 5.27 6.29
CA GLN A 261 7.31 5.82 6.34
C GLN A 261 7.44 7.10 5.50
N GLU A 262 6.95 7.11 4.27
CA GLU A 262 6.96 8.31 3.41
C GLU A 262 6.17 9.47 4.03
N GLU A 263 5.00 9.20 4.61
CA GLU A 263 4.21 10.22 5.32
C GLU A 263 4.93 10.76 6.55
N LEU A 264 5.59 9.90 7.33
CA LEU A 264 6.39 10.31 8.48
C LEU A 264 7.63 11.11 8.06
N GLU A 265 8.33 10.70 7.02
CA GLU A 265 9.47 11.44 6.45
C GLU A 265 9.03 12.81 5.95
N LYS A 266 7.89 12.87 5.25
CA LYS A 266 7.30 14.13 4.80
C LYS A 266 6.94 15.03 5.98
N GLN A 267 6.26 14.52 7.01
CA GLN A 267 5.94 15.30 8.21
C GLN A 267 7.20 15.76 8.95
N PHE A 268 8.23 14.92 8.98
CA PHE A 268 9.52 15.29 9.58
C PHE A 268 10.21 16.41 8.80
N LEU A 269 10.24 16.32 7.47
CA LEU A 269 10.81 17.35 6.59
C LEU A 269 9.99 18.66 6.68
N ASP A 270 8.67 18.57 6.65
CA ASP A 270 7.78 19.72 6.83
C ASP A 270 8.00 20.36 8.21
N GLY A 271 8.08 19.55 9.27
CA GLY A 271 8.39 20.01 10.63
C GLY A 271 9.75 20.68 10.73
N LYS A 272 10.77 20.14 10.05
CA LYS A 272 12.11 20.74 9.96
C LYS A 272 12.08 22.07 9.18
N ALA A 273 11.36 22.14 8.07
CA ALA A 273 11.18 23.37 7.30
C ALA A 273 10.43 24.44 8.11
N HIS A 274 9.40 24.04 8.86
CA HIS A 274 8.71 24.93 9.79
C HIS A 274 9.66 25.41 10.90
N GLN A 275 10.49 24.53 11.46
CA GLN A 275 11.49 24.90 12.46
C GLN A 275 12.53 25.88 11.91
N GLU A 276 13.02 25.67 10.68
CA GLU A 276 13.93 26.60 10.01
C GLU A 276 13.25 27.94 9.73
N SER A 277 11.99 27.94 9.26
CA SER A 277 11.22 29.17 9.05
C SER A 277 10.97 29.93 10.35
N ALA A 278 10.70 29.23 11.44
CA ALA A 278 10.52 29.81 12.76
C ALA A 278 11.84 30.37 13.31
N LYS A 279 12.98 29.72 13.04
CA LYS A 279 14.31 30.28 13.37
C LYS A 279 14.57 31.56 12.58
N ILE A 280 14.28 31.58 11.28
CA ILE A 280 14.40 32.79 10.46
C ILE A 280 13.52 33.92 11.03
N GLN A 281 12.27 33.62 11.38
CA GLN A 281 11.38 34.61 12.01
C GLN A 281 11.90 35.07 13.38
N LEU A 282 12.47 34.18 14.19
CA LEU A 282 13.08 34.53 15.47
C LEU A 282 14.29 35.44 15.27
N ASP A 283 15.12 35.15 14.27
CA ASP A 283 16.27 35.99 13.91
C ASP A 283 15.82 37.35 13.37
N GLU A 284 14.78 37.41 12.54
CA GLU A 284 14.15 38.67 12.09
C GLU A 284 13.58 39.47 13.27
N HIS A 285 12.86 38.81 14.19
CA HIS A 285 12.35 39.45 15.39
C HIS A 285 13.48 39.94 16.29
N THR A 286 14.55 39.17 16.42
CA THR A 286 15.75 39.55 17.19
C THR A 286 16.42 40.78 16.56
N GLN A 287 16.61 40.78 15.24
CA GLN A 287 17.10 41.94 14.49
C GLN A 287 16.19 43.16 14.64
N ARG A 288 14.87 42.95 14.66
CA ARG A 288 13.90 44.04 14.86
C ARG A 288 13.95 44.58 16.29
N ILE A 289 14.12 43.72 17.29
CA ILE A 289 14.31 44.11 18.69
C ILE A 289 15.62 44.86 18.86
N THR A 290 16.73 44.41 18.28
CA THR A 290 18.03 45.12 18.38
C THR A 290 17.94 46.48 17.68
N ALA A 291 17.32 46.57 16.50
CA ALA A 291 17.09 47.83 15.81
C ALA A 291 16.18 48.79 16.60
N LEU A 292 15.11 48.28 17.22
CA LEU A 292 14.23 49.07 18.09
C LEU A 292 14.94 49.53 19.36
N THR A 293 15.78 48.67 19.94
CA THR A 293 16.59 49.00 21.12
C THR A 293 17.59 50.10 20.79
N GLN A 294 18.25 50.01 19.62
CA GLN A 294 19.16 51.04 19.14
C GLN A 294 18.42 52.36 18.86
N LYS A 295 17.23 52.32 18.24
CA LYS A 295 16.38 53.51 18.06
C LYS A 295 15.94 54.12 19.40
N LEU A 296 15.66 53.28 20.39
CA LEU A 296 15.26 53.73 21.72
C LEU A 296 16.45 54.35 22.47
N GLU A 297 17.66 53.81 22.34
CA GLU A 297 18.87 54.44 22.85
C GLU A 297 19.16 55.78 22.16
N GLN A 298 19.03 55.84 20.83
CA GLN A 298 19.16 57.10 20.09
C GLN A 298 18.10 58.14 20.53
N ALA A 299 16.86 57.70 20.78
CA ALA A 299 15.81 58.56 21.29
C ALA A 299 16.10 59.04 22.72
N LYS A 300 16.61 58.16 23.59
CA LYS A 300 17.06 58.52 24.95
C LYS A 300 18.23 59.49 24.92
N ALA A 301 19.21 59.31 24.03
CA ALA A 301 20.32 60.23 23.83
C ALA A 301 19.83 61.60 23.37
N LYS A 302 18.92 61.65 22.38
CA LYS A 302 18.29 62.90 21.93
C LYS A 302 17.44 63.55 23.03
N GLN A 303 16.76 62.76 23.85
CA GLN A 303 16.00 63.26 25.00
C GLN A 303 16.93 63.84 26.07
N ALA A 304 18.08 63.21 26.32
CA ALA A 304 19.12 63.73 27.19
C ALA A 304 19.69 65.05 26.64
N GLU A 305 20.04 65.12 25.36
CA GLU A 305 20.48 66.35 24.69
C GLU A 305 19.44 67.47 24.81
N LEU A 306 18.18 67.20 24.50
CA LEU A 306 17.09 68.17 24.65
C LEU A 306 16.90 68.62 26.10
N SER A 307 17.03 67.71 27.07
CA SER A 307 16.93 68.07 28.49
C SER A 307 18.10 68.96 28.93
N THR A 308 19.33 68.70 28.45
CA THR A 308 20.49 69.56 28.71
C THR A 308 20.35 70.94 28.05
N GLU A 309 19.76 71.02 26.86
CA GLU A 309 19.53 72.28 26.16
C GLU A 309 18.41 73.10 26.83
N LEU A 310 17.37 72.42 27.32
CA LEU A 310 16.28 73.04 28.07
C LEU A 310 16.76 73.52 29.45
N GLU A 311 17.71 72.82 30.07
CA GLU A 311 18.34 73.23 31.32
C GLU A 311 19.30 74.42 31.13
N LYS A 312 20.08 74.44 30.05
CA LYS A 312 20.84 75.63 29.62
C LYS A 312 19.93 76.82 29.35
N SER A 313 18.82 76.62 28.65
CA SER A 313 17.84 77.67 28.38
C SER A 313 17.16 78.18 29.66
N ARG A 314 16.87 77.30 30.63
CA ARG A 314 16.36 77.69 31.96
C ARG A 314 17.39 78.46 32.78
N GLN A 315 18.67 78.09 32.71
CA GLN A 315 19.74 78.84 33.37
C GLN A 315 19.93 80.22 32.72
N ALA A 316 19.90 80.30 31.39
CA ALA A 316 19.92 81.58 30.67
C ALA A 316 18.70 82.45 31.01
N HIS A 317 17.51 81.85 31.13
CA HIS A 317 16.32 82.58 31.52
C HIS A 317 16.38 83.10 32.97
N LYS A 318 16.91 82.31 33.92
CA LYS A 318 17.18 82.76 35.29
C LYS A 318 18.21 83.89 35.33
N GLN A 319 19.25 83.83 34.50
CA GLN A 319 20.24 84.91 34.37
C GLN A 319 19.63 86.17 33.74
N ALA A 320 18.72 86.02 32.80
CA ALA A 320 17.98 87.14 32.22
C ALA A 320 16.98 87.76 33.22
N GLU A 321 16.33 86.95 34.06
CA GLU A 321 15.45 87.44 35.13
C GLU A 321 16.23 88.19 36.22
N THR A 322 17.41 87.70 36.62
CA THR A 322 18.27 88.42 37.57
C THR A 322 18.84 89.70 36.96
N ALA A 323 19.18 89.70 35.67
CA ALA A 323 19.57 90.91 34.94
C ALA A 323 18.41 91.92 34.83
N HIS A 324 17.18 91.45 34.57
CA HIS A 324 16.00 92.30 34.51
C HIS A 324 15.62 92.86 35.89
N ALA A 325 15.81 92.08 36.98
CA ALA A 325 15.65 92.57 38.34
C ALA A 325 16.72 93.61 38.70
N ALA A 326 17.97 93.41 38.26
CA ALA A 326 19.07 94.36 38.46
C ALA A 326 18.84 95.67 37.68
N LEU A 327 18.39 95.58 36.42
CA LEU A 327 18.00 96.75 35.61
C LEU A 327 16.81 97.50 36.20
N LYS A 328 15.82 96.80 36.78
CA LYS A 328 14.69 97.45 37.45
C LYS A 328 15.13 98.15 38.74
N ALA A 329 16.06 97.59 39.49
CA ALA A 329 16.67 98.23 40.66
C ALA A 329 17.53 99.45 40.27
N GLU A 330 18.27 99.36 39.16
CA GLU A 330 19.04 100.49 38.61
C GLU A 330 18.11 101.61 38.12
N HIS A 331 17.04 101.27 37.41
CA HIS A 331 16.04 102.24 36.94
C HIS A 331 15.32 102.94 38.11
N GLN A 332 15.05 102.22 39.21
CA GLN A 332 14.54 102.83 40.44
C GLN A 332 15.56 103.77 41.10
N LYS A 333 16.86 103.40 41.13
CA LYS A 333 17.92 104.28 41.62
C LYS A 333 18.08 105.53 40.75
N LEU A 334 17.99 105.38 39.43
CA LEU A 334 18.11 106.47 38.47
C LEU A 334 16.93 107.45 38.58
N LYS A 335 15.71 106.92 38.79
CA LYS A 335 14.52 107.74 39.05
C LYS A 335 14.62 108.53 40.36
N LEU A 336 15.13 107.91 41.43
CA LEU A 336 15.35 108.56 42.72
C LEU A 336 16.44 109.66 42.62
N HIS A 337 17.47 109.43 41.80
CA HIS A 337 18.52 110.41 41.52
C HIS A 337 18.01 111.57 40.66
N GLN A 338 17.12 111.31 39.71
CA GLN A 338 16.49 112.32 38.86
C GLN A 338 15.52 113.22 39.64
N GLU A 339 14.74 112.66 40.57
CA GLU A 339 13.90 113.43 41.50
C GLU A 339 14.76 114.26 42.48
N GLN A 340 15.90 113.75 42.93
CA GLN A 340 16.87 114.53 43.71
C GLN A 340 17.50 115.69 42.93
N GLN A 341 17.86 115.47 41.65
CA GLN A 341 18.37 116.54 40.79
C GLN A 341 17.33 117.61 40.49
N GLN A 342 16.06 117.24 40.33
CA GLN A 342 14.96 118.20 40.12
C GLN A 342 14.66 119.01 41.40
N ALA A 343 14.74 118.39 42.58
CA ALA A 343 14.64 119.10 43.86
C ALA A 343 15.80 120.09 44.07
N GLN A 344 17.04 119.69 43.74
CA GLN A 344 18.20 120.57 43.86
C GLN A 344 18.20 121.71 42.81
N SER A 345 17.74 121.45 41.58
CA SER A 345 17.63 122.47 40.53
C SER A 345 16.55 123.52 40.83
N SER A 346 15.39 123.11 41.35
CA SER A 346 14.32 124.04 41.76
C SER A 346 14.70 124.88 43.00
N GLN A 347 15.50 124.31 43.91
CA GLN A 347 16.05 125.03 45.06
C GLN A 347 17.16 126.01 44.66
N ALA A 348 17.97 125.69 43.64
CA ALA A 348 18.96 126.60 43.07
C ALA A 348 18.34 127.75 42.26
N LEU A 349 17.23 127.49 41.55
CA LEU A 349 16.53 128.52 40.77
C LEU A 349 15.84 129.56 41.66
N THR A 350 15.30 129.14 42.81
CA THR A 350 14.67 130.03 43.79
C THR A 350 15.69 130.88 44.53
N GLN A 351 16.88 130.36 44.81
CA GLN A 351 17.99 131.12 45.41
C GLN A 351 18.71 132.06 44.42
N ALA A 352 18.73 131.72 43.12
CA ALA A 352 19.26 132.60 42.08
C ALA A 352 18.33 133.80 41.81
N ASN A 353 17.01 133.58 41.80
CA ASN A 353 16.04 134.66 41.59
C ASN A 353 15.95 135.65 42.76
N THR A 354 16.11 135.20 44.02
CA THR A 354 16.19 136.12 45.17
C THR A 354 17.48 136.94 45.17
N ARG A 355 18.63 136.33 44.84
CA ARG A 355 19.90 137.06 44.68
C ARG A 355 19.88 138.04 43.50
N GLN A 356 19.21 137.70 42.41
CA GLN A 356 19.10 138.58 41.25
C GLN A 356 18.23 139.81 41.55
N ALA A 357 17.14 139.65 42.32
CA ALA A 357 16.30 140.74 42.79
C ALA A 357 17.02 141.69 43.77
N GLU A 358 17.81 141.13 44.70
CA GLU A 358 18.62 141.90 45.66
C GLU A 358 19.77 142.67 44.97
N LEU A 359 20.40 142.08 43.95
CA LEU A 359 21.45 142.73 43.16
C LEU A 359 20.91 143.87 42.28
N THR A 360 19.72 143.72 41.70
CA THR A 360 19.08 144.81 40.93
C THR A 360 18.68 145.99 41.81
N GLN A 361 18.18 145.72 43.02
CA GLN A 361 17.80 146.76 43.97
C GLN A 361 19.02 147.51 44.54
N SER A 362 20.15 146.81 44.74
CA SER A 362 21.42 147.40 45.19
C SER A 362 22.13 148.23 44.10
N LEU A 363 22.01 147.82 42.83
CA LEU A 363 22.55 148.56 41.67
C LEU A 363 21.75 149.84 41.36
N GLU A 364 20.44 149.83 41.51
CA GLU A 364 19.60 151.04 41.35
C GLU A 364 19.82 152.04 42.48
N ALA A 365 19.99 151.58 43.73
CA ALA A 365 20.35 152.44 44.86
C ALA A 365 21.74 153.08 44.69
N SER A 366 22.72 152.32 44.18
CA SER A 366 24.09 152.82 43.96
C SER A 366 24.20 153.77 42.77
N ARG A 367 23.42 153.57 41.69
CA ARG A 367 23.38 154.51 40.55
C ARG A 367 22.75 155.85 40.91
N LYS A 368 21.71 155.84 41.77
CA LYS A 368 21.06 157.07 42.22
C LYS A 368 21.98 157.89 43.14
N ALA A 369 22.70 157.22 44.05
CA ALA A 369 23.69 157.87 44.91
C ALA A 369 24.90 158.45 44.17
N LEU A 370 25.34 157.83 43.05
CA LEU A 370 26.42 158.37 42.22
C LEU A 370 25.99 159.63 41.44
N ALA A 371 24.78 159.61 40.87
CA ALA A 371 24.25 160.75 40.12
C ALA A 371 24.03 161.98 41.00
N ASP A 372 23.55 161.79 42.24
CA ASP A 372 23.35 162.87 43.21
C ASP A 372 24.70 163.44 43.71
N SER A 373 25.74 162.61 43.84
CA SER A 373 27.08 163.04 44.26
C SER A 373 27.88 163.75 43.16
N GLU A 374 27.70 163.38 41.89
CA GLU A 374 28.35 164.06 40.75
C GLU A 374 27.75 165.46 40.52
N ALA A 375 26.44 165.63 40.73
CA ALA A 375 25.77 166.93 40.66
C ALA A 375 26.24 167.90 41.77
N GLU A 376 26.44 167.41 43.00
CA GLU A 376 27.02 168.20 44.09
C GLU A 376 28.48 168.62 43.82
N GLN A 377 29.30 167.74 43.23
CA GLN A 377 30.69 168.09 42.92
C GLN A 377 30.80 169.13 41.80
N THR A 378 29.93 169.10 40.79
CA THR A 378 29.91 170.15 39.76
C THR A 378 29.44 171.49 40.32
N GLY A 379 28.42 171.49 41.20
CA GLY A 379 27.95 172.72 41.84
C GLY A 379 29.01 173.36 42.76
N LEU A 380 29.74 172.54 43.53
CA LEU A 380 30.81 173.01 44.41
C LEU A 380 32.04 173.52 43.63
N ALA A 381 32.34 172.99 42.45
CA ALA A 381 33.44 173.46 41.61
C ALA A 381 33.15 174.84 41.00
N GLU A 382 31.93 175.04 40.47
CA GLU A 382 31.50 176.31 39.91
C GLU A 382 31.40 177.42 40.97
N GLU A 383 30.95 177.08 42.18
CA GLU A 383 30.89 178.02 43.31
C GLU A 383 32.29 178.43 43.79
N ASN A 384 33.27 177.51 43.79
CA ASN A 384 34.65 177.80 44.18
C ASN A 384 35.35 178.71 43.16
N ASP A 385 35.15 178.47 41.86
CA ASP A 385 35.68 179.33 40.79
C ASP A 385 35.06 180.73 40.84
N LEU A 386 33.77 180.84 41.17
CA LEU A 386 33.09 182.12 41.34
C LEU A 386 33.63 182.89 42.57
N LEU A 387 33.85 182.21 43.69
CA LEU A 387 34.41 182.81 44.91
C LEU A 387 35.87 183.25 44.69
N LEU A 388 36.66 182.49 43.94
CA LEU A 388 38.01 182.85 43.53
C LEU A 388 38.01 184.10 42.64
N ALA A 389 37.11 184.19 41.66
CA ALA A 389 36.98 185.37 40.81
C ALA A 389 36.58 186.62 41.61
N GLN A 390 35.62 186.49 42.55
CA GLN A 390 35.23 187.58 43.45
C GLN A 390 36.37 188.01 44.39
N LEU A 391 37.17 187.07 44.88
CA LEU A 391 38.32 187.36 45.73
C LEU A 391 39.38 188.18 44.98
N HIS A 392 39.67 187.80 43.73
CA HIS A 392 40.61 188.53 42.87
C HIS A 392 40.11 189.96 42.57
N GLN A 393 38.81 190.13 42.31
CA GLN A 393 38.22 191.44 42.09
C GLN A 393 38.33 192.34 43.34
N VAL A 394 38.03 191.80 44.53
CA VAL A 394 38.18 192.54 45.80
C VAL A 394 39.65 192.88 46.07
N GLN A 395 40.59 192.00 45.73
CA GLN A 395 42.02 192.29 45.84
C GLN A 395 42.45 193.44 44.92
N GLU A 396 42.03 193.44 43.65
CA GLU A 396 42.32 194.55 42.74
C GLU A 396 41.70 195.87 43.21
N GLU A 397 40.47 195.84 43.73
CA GLU A 397 39.82 197.03 44.29
C GLU A 397 40.55 197.53 45.54
N LEU A 398 40.97 196.65 46.44
CA LEU A 398 41.76 196.99 47.62
C LEU A 398 43.14 197.53 47.26
N GLU A 399 43.81 196.99 46.25
CA GLU A 399 45.08 197.51 45.75
C GLU A 399 44.90 198.90 45.12
N ARG A 400 43.83 199.10 44.34
CA ARG A 400 43.47 200.44 43.83
C ARG A 400 43.20 201.42 44.97
N TYR A 401 42.42 201.03 45.98
CA TYR A 401 42.16 201.87 47.14
C TYR A 401 43.43 202.14 47.95
N TYR A 402 44.32 201.15 48.10
CA TYR A 402 45.58 201.30 48.82
C TYR A 402 46.51 202.27 48.09
N LEU A 403 46.67 202.13 46.77
CA LEU A 403 47.46 203.05 45.94
C LEU A 403 46.86 204.46 45.94
N ALA A 404 45.54 204.60 45.83
CA ALA A 404 44.86 205.88 45.92
C ALA A 404 45.04 206.53 47.31
N ASN A 405 44.96 205.76 48.40
CA ASN A 405 45.22 206.25 49.76
C ASN A 405 46.69 206.64 49.95
N GLN A 406 47.61 205.91 49.34
CA GLN A 406 49.04 206.22 49.38
C GLN A 406 49.33 207.52 48.62
N GLU A 407 48.69 207.75 47.48
CA GLU A 407 48.72 209.03 46.76
C GLU A 407 48.10 210.16 47.58
N PHE A 408 46.95 209.94 48.23
CA PHE A 408 46.34 210.90 49.15
C PHE A 408 47.26 211.23 50.32
N GLN A 409 47.89 210.23 50.96
CA GLN A 409 48.83 210.47 52.05
C GLN A 409 50.10 211.19 51.59
N ASN A 410 50.60 210.90 50.39
CA ASN A 410 51.71 211.64 49.80
C ASN A 410 51.31 213.09 49.50
N GLY A 411 50.06 213.32 49.08
CA GLY A 411 49.45 214.66 48.95
C GLY A 411 49.33 215.39 50.29
N ILE A 412 48.92 214.70 51.36
CA ILE A 412 48.85 215.26 52.71
C ILE A 412 50.24 215.61 53.23
N LYS A 413 51.25 214.75 53.04
CA LYS A 413 52.66 215.04 53.38
C LYS A 413 53.17 216.28 52.64
N ALA A 414 52.74 216.52 51.41
CA ALA A 414 53.05 217.75 50.68
C ALA A 414 52.29 218.99 51.24
N SER A 415 51.03 218.82 51.69
CA SER A 415 50.23 219.89 52.30
C SER A 415 50.67 220.25 53.73
N GLU A 416 51.08 219.26 54.53
CA GLU A 416 51.60 219.46 55.88
C GLU A 416 52.98 220.09 55.82
N ALA A 417 53.80 219.78 54.81
CA ALA A 417 55.03 220.53 54.55
C ALA A 417 54.76 222.02 54.23
N THR A 418 53.57 222.35 53.70
CA THR A 418 53.13 223.73 53.50
C THR A 418 52.52 224.35 54.78
N LEU A 419 51.84 223.56 55.63
CA LEU A 419 51.39 224.00 56.96
C LEU A 419 52.54 224.16 57.98
N HIS A 420 53.60 223.36 57.87
CA HIS A 420 54.92 223.56 58.49
C HIS A 420 55.51 224.94 58.14
N ARG A 421 55.10 225.58 57.03
CA ARG A 421 55.49 226.96 56.70
C ARG A 421 54.49 228.00 57.20
N ALA A 422 53.18 227.73 57.17
CA ALA A 422 52.15 228.66 57.64
C ALA A 422 52.10 228.79 59.18
N ARG A 423 52.22 227.70 59.94
CA ARG A 423 52.14 227.73 61.42
C ARG A 423 53.39 228.31 62.07
N HIS A 424 54.55 228.15 61.42
CA HIS A 424 55.81 228.81 61.78
C HIS A 424 55.74 230.34 61.57
N VAL A 425 54.84 230.82 60.71
CA VAL A 425 54.54 232.26 60.51
C VAL A 425 53.47 232.76 61.49
N ILE A 426 52.48 231.94 61.87
CA ILE A 426 51.35 232.36 62.73
C ILE A 426 51.69 232.44 64.23
N SER A 427 52.27 231.44 64.90
CA SER A 427 52.31 231.49 66.38
C SER A 427 53.56 232.13 66.99
N LYS A 428 54.51 232.53 66.14
CA LYS A 428 55.42 233.63 66.43
C LYS A 428 54.65 234.92 66.79
N MET A 429 53.33 235.00 66.50
CA MET A 429 52.40 236.05 66.98
C MET A 429 51.71 235.75 68.33
N ALA A 430 51.70 234.51 68.84
CA ALA A 430 51.01 234.18 70.12
C ALA A 430 51.95 234.18 71.35
N ALA A 431 53.25 234.40 71.15
CA ALA A 431 54.24 234.70 72.20
C ALA A 431 54.00 236.06 72.92
N GLN A 432 52.76 236.56 73.00
CA GLN A 432 52.51 237.98 73.28
C GLN A 432 51.30 238.27 74.19
N VAL A 433 50.53 237.26 74.60
CA VAL A 433 49.27 237.48 75.32
C VAL A 433 49.22 236.58 76.57
N HIS A 434 49.69 237.16 77.68
CA HIS A 434 49.27 236.92 79.07
C HIS A 434 49.86 235.67 79.77
N GLY A 435 50.80 235.72 80.72
CA GLY A 435 51.43 236.86 81.40
C GLY A 435 50.46 237.58 82.34
N THR A 436 50.49 237.21 83.63
CA THR A 436 49.69 237.74 84.77
C THR A 436 48.19 237.37 84.72
N ALA A 437 47.55 236.80 85.75
CA ALA A 437 47.75 236.88 87.21
C ALA A 437 48.24 235.59 87.89
#